data_AF-A0A1K2IF83-F1
#
_entry.id   AF-A0A1K2IF83-F1
#
_cell.length_a   1.000
_cell.length_b   1.000
_cell.length_c   1.000
_cell.angle_alpha   90.00
_cell.angle_beta   90.00
_cell.angle_gamma   90.00
#
_symmetry.space_group_name_H-M   'P 1'
#
loop_
_entity.id
_entity.type
_entity.pdbx_description
1 polymer ?
#
loop_
_entity_poly.entity_id
_entity_poly.type
_entity_poly.pdbx_seq_one_letter_code
_entity_poly.pdbx_strand_id
1 'polypeptide(L)'
;MEIINQQIMKKLIFIFVLSCIFSCSDYVDKPKNLVDKDTMAEILADLSINDQATFMYQNKNLEAGTRYILKAHNIKSTDFVESFKYYVVKDQMKGIADEAQKKLLEKDPKADQYIKDKLKKDGNVPSFAR
;
A
#
# COMPACT_ATOMS: atom_id res chain seq x y z
N MET A 1 -49.05 17.71 27.32
CA MET A 1 -47.92 16.79 27.61
C MET A 1 -47.46 16.03 26.37
N GLU A 2 -48.34 15.48 25.53
CA GLU A 2 -47.95 14.66 24.37
C GLU A 2 -47.14 15.39 23.28
N ILE A 3 -47.48 16.66 22.98
CA ILE A 3 -46.77 17.46 21.96
C ILE A 3 -45.30 17.69 22.33
N ILE A 4 -45.03 17.92 23.63
CA ILE A 4 -43.67 18.13 24.15
C ILE A 4 -42.86 16.83 24.04
N ASN A 5 -43.46 15.69 24.39
CA ASN A 5 -42.81 14.37 24.24
C ASN A 5 -42.52 14.01 22.78
N GLN A 6 -43.41 14.34 21.84
CA GLN A 6 -43.15 14.15 20.41
C GLN A 6 -41.97 15.01 19.91
N GLN A 7 -41.84 16.25 20.37
CA GLN A 7 -40.69 17.09 20.01
C GLN A 7 -39.37 16.56 20.60
N ILE A 8 -39.39 16.03 21.82
CA ILE A 8 -38.22 15.42 22.47
C ILE A 8 -37.77 14.16 21.70
N MET A 9 -38.70 13.27 21.32
CA MET A 9 -38.41 12.07 20.51
C MET A 9 -37.78 12.42 19.16
N LYS A 10 -38.29 13.45 18.47
CA LYS A 10 -37.71 13.91 17.20
C LYS A 10 -36.27 14.42 17.36
N LYS A 11 -35.98 15.13 18.46
CA LYS A 11 -34.62 15.60 18.76
C LYS A 11 -33.68 14.43 19.09
N LEU A 12 -34.14 13.42 19.82
CA LEU A 12 -33.35 12.23 20.15
C LEU A 12 -33.00 11.40 18.90
N ILE A 13 -33.98 11.20 18.01
CA ILE A 13 -33.75 10.53 16.72
C ILE A 13 -32.72 11.31 15.89
N PHE A 14 -32.83 12.64 15.84
CA PHE A 14 -31.88 13.48 15.12
C PHE A 14 -30.46 13.37 15.70
N ILE A 15 -30.30 13.41 17.03
CA ILE A 15 -29.01 13.24 17.70
C ILE A 15 -28.43 11.84 17.45
N PHE A 16 -29.26 10.80 17.48
CA PHE A 16 -28.84 9.42 17.21
C PHE A 16 -28.32 9.28 15.77
N VAL A 17 -29.08 9.79 14.78
CA VAL A 17 -28.68 9.78 13.37
C VAL A 17 -27.39 10.58 13.15
N LEU A 18 -27.25 11.74 13.80
CA LEU A 18 -26.04 12.56 13.72
C LEU A 18 -24.81 11.83 14.30
N SER A 19 -24.98 11.10 15.40
CA SER A 19 -23.91 10.30 16.02
C SER A 19 -23.43 9.16 15.11
N CYS A 20 -24.32 8.55 14.31
CA CYS A 20 -23.94 7.49 13.38
C CYS A 20 -22.98 7.99 12.27
N ILE A 21 -23.09 9.26 11.87
CA ILE A 21 -22.24 9.86 10.82
C ILE A 21 -20.79 10.05 11.32
N PHE A 22 -20.59 10.23 12.62
CA PHE A 22 -19.26 10.39 13.23
C PHE A 22 -18.62 9.08 13.68
N SER A 23 -19.28 7.92 13.49
CA SER A 23 -18.74 6.62 13.90
C SER A 23 -17.74 6.01 12.90
N CYS A 24 -17.45 6.68 11.78
CA CYS A 24 -16.35 6.29 10.89
C CYS A 24 -15.00 6.57 11.58
N SER A 25 -14.55 5.63 12.41
CA SER A 25 -13.16 5.56 12.83
C SER A 25 -12.31 4.97 11.70
N ASP A 26 -11.03 5.32 11.67
CA ASP A 26 -10.08 4.61 10.81
C ASP A 26 -10.13 3.10 11.10
N TYR A 27 -10.25 2.31 10.04
CA TYR A 27 -10.31 0.85 10.13
C TYR A 27 -8.93 0.20 10.42
N VAL A 28 -7.87 1.01 10.51
CA VAL A 28 -6.51 0.54 10.81
C VAL A 28 -5.81 1.51 11.75
N ASP A 29 -5.24 0.98 12.82
CA ASP A 29 -4.36 1.73 13.70
C ASP A 29 -2.99 1.97 13.06
N LYS A 30 -2.35 3.08 13.41
CA LYS A 30 -0.96 3.33 13.01
C LYS A 30 -0.04 2.33 13.74
N PRO A 31 0.76 1.52 13.00
CA PRO A 31 1.73 0.62 13.61
C PRO A 31 2.77 1.37 14.45
N LYS A 32 3.27 0.73 15.52
CA LYS A 32 4.31 1.31 16.38
C LYS A 32 5.62 1.56 15.62
N ASN A 33 6.00 0.59 14.78
CA ASN A 33 7.19 0.64 13.93
C ASN A 33 6.76 0.82 12.47
N LEU A 34 6.09 1.94 12.18
CA LEU A 34 5.69 2.24 10.81
C LEU A 34 6.96 2.45 9.95
N VAL A 35 7.18 1.57 8.97
CA VAL A 35 8.21 1.71 7.95
C VAL A 35 7.94 2.99 7.19
N ASP A 36 8.92 3.90 7.09
CA ASP A 36 8.73 5.15 6.36
C ASP A 36 8.47 4.87 4.86
N LYS A 37 7.85 5.83 4.19
CA LYS A 37 7.39 5.65 2.81
C LYS A 37 8.52 5.42 1.82
N ASP A 38 9.67 6.06 2.04
CA ASP A 38 10.82 5.97 1.14
C ASP A 38 11.49 4.60 1.26
N THR A 39 11.70 4.13 2.48
CA THR A 39 12.18 2.77 2.77
C THR A 39 11.20 1.70 2.25
N MET A 40 9.89 1.92 2.41
CA MET A 40 8.89 1.03 1.83
C MET A 40 9.02 0.99 0.30
N ALA A 41 9.21 2.13 -0.36
CA ALA A 41 9.43 2.19 -1.80
C ALA A 41 10.72 1.47 -2.23
N GLU A 42 11.81 1.60 -1.47
CA GLU A 42 13.06 0.85 -1.70
C GLU A 42 12.88 -0.65 -1.59
N ILE A 43 12.20 -1.11 -0.52
CA ILE A 43 11.89 -2.52 -0.32
C ILE A 43 11.06 -3.06 -1.48
N LEU A 44 10.03 -2.32 -1.94
CA LEU A 44 9.20 -2.75 -3.06
C LEU A 44 10.01 -2.83 -4.38
N ALA A 45 10.91 -1.88 -4.62
CA ALA A 45 11.80 -1.93 -5.78
C ALA A 45 12.71 -3.17 -5.73
N ASP A 46 13.36 -3.43 -4.59
CA ASP A 46 14.23 -4.59 -4.42
C ASP A 46 13.47 -5.93 -4.51
N LEU A 47 12.25 -5.99 -3.95
CA LEU A 47 11.38 -7.15 -4.06
C LEU A 47 10.98 -7.42 -5.51
N SER A 48 10.71 -6.37 -6.30
CA SER A 48 10.36 -6.51 -7.72
C SER A 48 11.51 -7.08 -8.56
N ILE A 49 12.76 -6.73 -8.22
CA ILE A 49 13.96 -7.33 -8.83
C ILE A 49 14.08 -8.78 -8.41
N ASN A 50 13.89 -9.08 -7.12
CA ASN A 50 13.97 -10.44 -6.59
C ASN A 50 12.86 -11.36 -7.15
N ASP A 51 11.70 -10.83 -7.52
CA ASP A 51 10.62 -11.61 -8.13
C ASP A 51 11.05 -12.24 -9.48
N GLN A 52 11.98 -11.62 -10.20
CA GLN A 52 12.55 -12.21 -11.41
C GLN A 52 13.33 -13.51 -11.12
N ALA A 53 13.98 -13.59 -9.94
CA ALA A 53 14.65 -14.82 -9.51
C ALA A 53 13.66 -15.96 -9.27
N THR A 54 12.41 -15.64 -8.91
CA THR A 54 11.32 -16.63 -8.77
C THR A 54 11.02 -17.33 -10.09
N PHE A 55 11.04 -16.59 -11.20
CA PHE A 55 10.81 -17.15 -12.53
C PHE A 55 11.97 -18.05 -12.98
N MET A 56 13.21 -17.66 -12.67
CA MET A 56 14.41 -18.41 -13.06
C MET A 56 14.65 -19.67 -12.23
N TYR A 57 14.33 -19.65 -10.94
CA TYR A 57 14.61 -20.74 -10.00
C TYR A 57 13.32 -21.35 -9.44
N GLN A 58 12.54 -21.96 -10.35
CA GLN A 58 11.34 -22.69 -9.99
C GLN A 58 11.66 -23.81 -8.97
N ASN A 59 10.76 -24.00 -7.99
CA ASN A 59 10.88 -24.99 -6.91
C ASN A 59 11.99 -24.75 -5.87
N LYS A 60 12.55 -23.53 -5.79
CA LYS A 60 13.42 -23.11 -4.69
C LYS A 60 12.64 -22.29 -3.65
N ASN A 61 13.04 -22.38 -2.39
CA ASN A 61 12.49 -21.53 -1.34
C ASN A 61 13.03 -20.10 -1.52
N LEU A 62 12.23 -19.25 -2.15
CA LEU A 62 12.57 -17.87 -2.48
C LEU A 62 12.21 -16.89 -1.35
N GLU A 63 11.64 -17.39 -0.25
CA GLU A 63 11.46 -16.64 1.00
C GLU A 63 12.82 -16.15 1.54
N ALA A 64 13.92 -16.81 1.16
CA ALA A 64 15.28 -16.36 1.48
C ALA A 64 15.58 -14.99 0.87
N GLY A 65 15.12 -14.71 -0.36
CA GLY A 65 15.30 -13.42 -1.03
C GLY A 65 14.53 -12.31 -0.32
N THR A 66 13.25 -12.54 -0.04
CA THR A 66 12.43 -11.62 0.76
C THR A 66 13.05 -11.34 2.13
N ARG A 67 13.49 -12.39 2.85
CA ARG A 67 14.14 -12.24 4.17
C ARG A 67 15.45 -11.47 4.08
N TYR A 68 16.24 -11.71 3.04
CA TYR A 68 17.49 -10.98 2.82
C TYR A 68 17.24 -9.48 2.60
N ILE A 69 16.27 -9.14 1.74
CA ILE A 69 15.91 -7.75 1.44
C ILE A 69 15.44 -7.03 2.71
N LEU A 70 14.47 -7.60 3.43
CA LEU A 70 13.98 -6.99 4.67
C LEU A 70 15.10 -6.80 5.70
N LYS A 71 16.00 -7.78 5.82
CA LYS A 71 17.17 -7.66 6.69
C LYS A 71 18.14 -6.57 6.24
N ALA A 72 18.38 -6.41 4.94
CA ALA A 72 19.25 -5.37 4.38
C ALA A 72 18.73 -3.96 4.73
N HIS A 73 17.41 -3.81 4.78
CA HIS A 73 16.72 -2.57 5.17
C HIS A 73 16.50 -2.45 6.69
N ASN A 74 17.00 -3.39 7.50
CA ASN A 74 16.77 -3.44 8.95
C ASN A 74 15.29 -3.49 9.37
N ILE A 75 14.42 -4.05 8.52
CA ILE A 75 12.98 -4.14 8.75
C ILE A 75 12.60 -5.57 9.15
N LYS A 76 11.75 -5.72 10.17
CA LYS A 76 11.14 -7.00 10.51
C LYS A 76 9.97 -7.28 9.58
N SER A 77 9.72 -8.55 9.27
CA SER A 77 8.58 -8.97 8.45
C SER A 77 7.24 -8.44 8.98
N THR A 78 7.03 -8.46 10.30
CA THR A 78 5.81 -7.92 10.92
C THR A 78 5.66 -6.42 10.70
N ASP A 79 6.74 -5.65 10.87
CA ASP A 79 6.72 -4.20 10.70
C ASP A 79 6.42 -3.83 9.24
N PHE A 80 6.98 -4.59 8.28
CA PHE A 80 6.64 -4.45 6.86
C PHE A 80 5.17 -4.72 6.57
N VAL A 81 4.64 -5.86 7.02
CA VAL A 81 3.25 -6.28 6.75
C VAL A 81 2.25 -5.30 7.37
N GLU A 82 2.48 -4.88 8.61
CA GLU A 82 1.61 -3.91 9.30
C GLU A 82 1.65 -2.54 8.62
N SER A 83 2.84 -2.08 8.21
CA SER A 83 3.01 -0.81 7.50
C SER A 83 2.37 -0.85 6.11
N PHE A 84 2.54 -1.95 5.37
CA PHE A 84 1.90 -2.14 4.08
C PHE A 84 0.38 -2.07 4.19
N LYS A 85 -0.21 -2.81 5.16
CA LYS A 85 -1.65 -2.77 5.44
C LYS A 85 -2.12 -1.35 5.79
N TYR A 86 -1.37 -0.65 6.64
CA TYR A 86 -1.66 0.73 7.01
C TYR A 86 -1.72 1.64 5.77
N TYR A 87 -0.72 1.58 4.89
CA TYR A 87 -0.66 2.41 3.70
C TYR A 87 -1.71 2.08 2.65
N VAL A 88 -2.14 0.81 2.53
CA VAL A 88 -3.25 0.43 1.65
C VAL A 88 -4.57 1.03 2.14
N VAL A 89 -4.90 0.85 3.42
CA VAL A 89 -6.16 1.37 3.99
C VAL A 89 -6.19 2.89 4.00
N LYS A 90 -5.04 3.55 4.13
CA LYS A 90 -4.90 5.00 4.06
C LYS A 90 -4.82 5.58 2.66
N ASP A 91 -4.95 4.76 1.62
CA ASP A 91 -4.83 5.16 0.21
C ASP A 91 -3.49 5.88 -0.11
N GLN A 92 -2.42 5.48 0.59
CA GLN A 92 -1.09 6.06 0.42
C GLN A 92 -0.18 5.20 -0.47
N MET A 93 -0.61 3.97 -0.80
CA MET A 93 0.21 3.01 -1.52
C MET A 93 0.52 3.46 -2.95
N LYS A 94 -0.36 4.24 -3.60
CA LYS A 94 -0.11 4.76 -4.95
C LYS A 94 1.19 5.56 -5.03
N GLY A 95 1.37 6.55 -4.15
CA GLY A 95 2.59 7.36 -4.15
C GLY A 95 3.85 6.58 -3.78
N ILE A 96 3.72 5.57 -2.92
CA ILE A 96 4.82 4.67 -2.57
C ILE A 96 5.21 3.80 -3.78
N ALA A 97 4.23 3.30 -4.53
CA ALA A 97 4.46 2.51 -5.73
C ALA A 97 5.09 3.35 -6.86
N ASP A 98 4.64 4.59 -7.05
CA ASP A 98 5.21 5.53 -8.02
C ASP A 98 6.69 5.81 -7.68
N GLU A 99 7.02 5.98 -6.40
CA GLU A 99 8.40 6.17 -5.97
C GLU A 99 9.25 4.90 -6.12
N ALA A 100 8.68 3.73 -5.80
CA ALA A 100 9.34 2.45 -6.00
C ALA A 100 9.70 2.23 -7.48
N GLN A 101 8.82 2.66 -8.40
CA GLN A 101 9.10 2.61 -9.83
C GLN A 101 10.30 3.48 -10.22
N LYS A 102 10.40 4.71 -9.69
CA LYS A 102 11.57 5.57 -9.97
C LYS A 102 12.86 4.91 -9.46
N LYS A 103 12.85 4.43 -8.22
CA LYS A 103 14.00 3.73 -7.62
C LYS A 103 14.36 2.46 -8.39
N LEU A 104 13.38 1.74 -8.93
CA LEU A 104 13.61 0.59 -9.81
C LEU A 104 14.32 1.00 -11.11
N LEU A 105 13.89 2.09 -11.75
CA LEU A 105 14.54 2.60 -12.96
C LEU A 105 15.97 3.10 -12.71
N GLU A 106 16.25 3.65 -11.53
CA GLU A 106 17.62 4.00 -11.11
C GLU A 106 18.50 2.77 -10.93
N LYS A 107 17.95 1.68 -10.36
CA LYS A 107 18.64 0.41 -10.13
C LYS A 107 18.83 -0.41 -11.41
N ASP A 108 17.85 -0.37 -12.32
CA ASP A 108 17.89 -1.02 -13.63
C ASP A 108 17.45 -0.07 -14.75
N PRO A 109 18.37 0.75 -15.28
CA PRO A 109 18.07 1.67 -16.38
C PRO A 109 17.58 0.99 -17.65
N LYS A 110 17.82 -0.32 -17.83
CA LYS A 110 17.32 -1.07 -18.99
C LYS A 110 15.83 -1.36 -18.89
N ALA A 111 15.26 -1.34 -17.69
CA ALA A 111 13.83 -1.47 -17.47
C ALA A 111 13.04 -0.34 -18.15
N ASP A 112 13.60 0.87 -18.26
CA ASP A 112 12.96 1.99 -18.97
C ASP A 112 12.74 1.67 -20.46
N GLN A 113 13.74 1.09 -21.12
CA GLN A 113 13.62 0.66 -22.52
C GLN A 113 12.58 -0.45 -22.68
N TYR A 114 12.59 -1.44 -21.78
CA TYR A 114 11.61 -2.52 -21.78
C TYR A 114 10.17 -1.99 -21.62
N ILE A 115 9.95 -1.06 -20.69
CA ILE A 115 8.65 -0.42 -20.48
C ILE A 115 8.24 0.34 -21.74
N LYS A 116 9.11 1.19 -22.31
CA LYS A 116 8.82 1.94 -23.54
C LYS A 116 8.46 1.03 -24.72
N ASP A 117 9.14 -0.09 -24.87
CA ASP A 117 8.88 -1.05 -25.95
C ASP A 117 7.57 -1.83 -25.73
N LYS A 118 7.24 -2.15 -24.47
CA LYS A 118 5.94 -2.72 -24.10
C LYS A 118 4.78 -1.75 -24.32
N LEU A 119 4.94 -0.49 -23.93
CA LEU A 119 3.94 0.58 -24.12
C LEU A 119 3.62 0.80 -25.61
N LYS A 120 4.63 0.75 -26.47
CA LYS A 120 4.47 0.86 -27.93
C LYS A 120 3.74 -0.33 -28.55
N LYS A 121 3.87 -1.54 -27.97
CA LYS A 121 3.28 -2.76 -28.52
C LYS A 121 1.84 -3.01 -28.06
N ASP A 122 1.54 -2.79 -26.77
CA ASP A 122 0.29 -3.31 -26.20
C ASP A 122 -0.86 -2.28 -26.18
N GLY A 123 -0.61 -0.97 -26.34
CA GLY A 123 -1.64 0.09 -26.36
C GLY A 123 -2.47 0.24 -25.06
N ASN A 124 -2.48 -0.80 -24.24
CA ASN A 124 -3.13 -0.92 -22.95
C ASN A 124 -2.07 -0.76 -21.88
N VAL A 125 -1.77 0.49 -21.61
CA VAL A 125 -0.88 0.91 -20.53
C VAL A 125 -1.55 0.54 -19.20
N PRO A 126 -0.91 -0.23 -18.30
CA PRO A 126 -1.39 -0.35 -16.93
C PRO A 126 -1.64 1.05 -16.37
N SER A 127 -2.74 1.28 -15.65
CA SER A 127 -3.16 2.63 -15.27
C SER A 127 -2.12 3.43 -14.46
N PHE A 128 -1.14 2.76 -13.88
CA PHE A 128 -0.02 3.35 -13.15
C PHE A 128 1.17 3.78 -14.05
N ALA A 129 1.25 3.30 -15.29
CA ALA A 129 2.33 3.58 -16.23
C ALA A 129 1.93 4.60 -17.33
N ARG A 130 0.72 5.16 -17.25
CA ARG A 130 0.17 6.18 -18.16
C ARG A 130 0.31 7.55 -17.53
#